data_AF-A0A317H686-F1
#
_entry.id   AF-A0A317H686-F1
#
_cell.length_a   1.000
_cell.length_b   1.000
_cell.length_c   1.000
_cell.angle_alpha   90.00
_cell.angle_beta   90.00
_cell.angle_gamma   90.00
#
_symmetry.space_group_name_H-M   'P 1'
#
loop_
_entity.id
_entity.type
_entity.pdbx_description
1 polymer ?
#
loop_
_entity_poly.entity_id
_entity_poly.type
_entity_poly.pdbx_seq_one_letter_code
_entity_poly.pdbx_strand_id
1 'polypeptide(L)'
;MSDSFVGKGVVIDSDGLAEALGILGTEQPELWAVLSVETGGSGYLSDRRPRILFERHIFHKETDGKYDTDYPDLSNPRPGGYLLGAREYDRLNAAILLDQTAALLSASWGLGQVMGFNATVAGFANVDTMVQDMVDSENAQLSGMATFIDSQDIAESLRAHRWSDFAKAYNGQDYKKNQYDTRLAGYYEQFRVGPLPDLTVRAIQFYLICLGYSSGKVDGILGRLTRSAIEAYETRKNLPVTGEASETLAQQLIQDVLKDA
;
A
#
# COMPACT_ATOMS: atom_id res chain seq x y z
N MET A 1 5.07 1.45 -20.97
CA MET A 1 3.78 1.41 -20.25
C MET A 1 3.26 2.84 -20.17
N SER A 2 1.95 3.07 -20.27
CA SER A 2 1.39 4.42 -20.27
C SER A 2 1.71 5.16 -18.97
N ASP A 3 2.26 6.37 -19.12
CA ASP A 3 2.90 7.29 -18.17
C ASP A 3 2.24 7.63 -16.82
N SER A 4 1.18 6.98 -16.35
CA SER A 4 0.49 7.49 -15.14
C SER A 4 0.71 6.70 -13.85
N PHE A 5 1.02 5.39 -13.86
CA PHE A 5 0.85 4.52 -12.66
C PHE A 5 -0.52 4.70 -11.98
N VAL A 6 -1.50 5.22 -12.73
CA VAL A 6 -2.88 5.44 -12.30
C VAL A 6 -3.73 4.48 -13.10
N GLY A 7 -4.23 3.45 -12.43
CA GLY A 7 -5.16 2.48 -12.98
C GLY A 7 -6.55 2.70 -12.43
N LYS A 8 -7.28 1.60 -12.21
CA LYS A 8 -8.59 1.68 -11.55
C LYS A 8 -8.48 2.15 -10.10
N GLY A 9 -7.45 1.70 -9.37
CA GLY A 9 -7.26 2.04 -7.96
C GLY A 9 -8.39 1.49 -7.09
N VAL A 10 -8.80 0.24 -7.32
CA VAL A 10 -9.85 -0.42 -6.54
C VAL A 10 -9.29 -0.78 -5.17
N VAL A 11 -9.95 -0.32 -4.11
CA VAL A 11 -9.55 -0.59 -2.72
C VAL A 11 -9.88 -2.03 -2.28
N ILE A 12 -9.31 -2.45 -1.14
CA ILE A 12 -9.58 -3.78 -0.53
C ILE A 12 -11.09 -4.04 -0.41
N ASP A 13 -11.53 -5.22 -0.85
CA ASP A 13 -12.86 -5.76 -0.60
C ASP A 13 -12.82 -7.03 0.27
N SER A 14 -13.99 -7.59 0.58
CA SER A 14 -14.13 -8.77 1.43
C SER A 14 -13.44 -10.01 0.87
N ASP A 15 -13.44 -10.15 -0.46
CA ASP A 15 -12.93 -11.34 -1.13
C ASP A 15 -11.41 -11.31 -1.12
N GLY A 16 -10.81 -10.17 -1.47
CA GLY A 16 -9.36 -9.98 -1.38
C GLY A 16 -8.84 -10.10 0.05
N LEU A 17 -9.60 -9.60 1.03
CA LEU A 17 -9.27 -9.78 2.45
C LEU A 17 -9.30 -11.27 2.83
N ALA A 18 -10.35 -12.00 2.46
CA ALA A 18 -10.50 -13.41 2.78
C ALA A 18 -9.41 -14.28 2.11
N GLU A 19 -9.05 -13.98 0.86
CA GLU A 19 -7.96 -14.65 0.13
C GLU A 19 -6.63 -14.51 0.87
N ALA A 20 -6.26 -13.27 1.23
CA ALA A 20 -5.00 -12.99 1.91
C ALA A 20 -4.90 -13.67 3.29
N LEU A 21 -6.00 -13.68 4.05
CA LEU A 21 -6.08 -14.40 5.32
C LEU A 21 -5.94 -15.91 5.14
N GLY A 22 -6.52 -16.45 4.06
CA GLY A 22 -6.40 -17.86 3.70
C GLY A 22 -4.95 -18.26 3.36
N ILE A 23 -4.24 -17.42 2.61
CA ILE A 23 -2.82 -17.63 2.29
C ILE A 23 -1.96 -17.60 3.57
N LEU A 24 -2.18 -16.61 4.43
CA LEU A 24 -1.38 -16.42 5.65
C LEU A 24 -1.72 -17.42 6.77
N GLY A 25 -2.93 -17.97 6.75
CA GLY A 25 -3.49 -18.76 7.86
C GLY A 25 -3.66 -17.94 9.14
N THR A 26 -3.96 -16.64 9.02
CA THR A 26 -4.13 -15.70 10.14
C THR A 26 -5.57 -15.17 10.20
N GLU A 27 -5.87 -14.39 11.24
CA GLU A 27 -7.10 -13.60 11.31
C GLU A 27 -6.85 -12.14 10.93
N GLN A 28 -7.93 -11.35 10.90
CA GLN A 28 -7.88 -9.94 10.54
C GLN A 28 -6.94 -9.09 11.43
N PRO A 29 -6.84 -9.29 12.76
CA PRO A 29 -5.97 -8.47 13.60
C PRO A 29 -4.49 -8.48 13.18
N GLU A 30 -3.94 -9.65 12.81
CA GLU A 30 -2.56 -9.78 12.35
C GLU A 30 -2.35 -9.01 11.05
N LEU A 31 -3.24 -9.21 10.08
CA LEU A 31 -3.13 -8.59 8.77
C LEU A 31 -3.25 -7.06 8.87
N TRP A 32 -4.23 -6.56 9.62
CA TRP A 32 -4.38 -5.12 9.85
C TRP A 32 -3.23 -4.51 10.65
N ALA A 33 -2.60 -5.26 11.55
CA ALA A 33 -1.39 -4.80 12.23
C ALA A 33 -0.24 -4.56 11.24
N VAL A 34 0.00 -5.50 10.32
CA VAL A 34 1.02 -5.35 9.26
C VAL A 34 0.69 -4.14 8.39
N LEU A 35 -0.52 -4.06 7.84
CA LEU A 35 -0.95 -2.95 6.97
C LEU A 35 -0.86 -1.58 7.65
N SER A 36 -1.17 -1.52 8.95
CA SER A 36 -1.06 -0.28 9.75
C SER A 36 0.39 0.16 9.94
N VAL A 37 1.31 -0.79 10.09
CA VAL A 37 2.74 -0.50 10.24
C VAL A 37 3.36 -0.03 8.93
N GLU A 38 3.08 -0.72 7.82
CA GLU A 38 3.67 -0.48 6.51
C GLU A 38 3.14 0.80 5.87
N THR A 39 1.82 0.92 5.77
CA THR A 39 1.19 1.99 4.98
C THR A 39 0.13 2.78 5.74
N GLY A 40 -0.05 2.51 7.03
CA GLY A 40 -1.15 3.10 7.79
C GLY A 40 -2.52 2.69 7.25
N GLY A 41 -2.58 1.54 6.57
CA GLY A 41 -3.80 0.97 6.02
C GLY A 41 -4.20 1.42 4.62
N SER A 42 -3.42 2.24 3.89
CA SER A 42 -3.74 2.70 2.52
C SER A 42 -2.61 2.42 1.53
N GLY A 43 -2.89 1.62 0.50
CA GLY A 43 -1.94 1.25 -0.55
C GLY A 43 -1.77 2.29 -1.64
N TYR A 44 -2.69 3.25 -1.72
CA TYR A 44 -2.67 4.31 -2.71
C TYR A 44 -2.38 5.68 -2.09
N LEU A 45 -1.80 6.56 -2.90
CA LEU A 45 -1.78 8.00 -2.70
C LEU A 45 -3.13 8.61 -3.09
N SER A 46 -3.35 9.89 -2.77
CA SER A 46 -4.60 10.60 -3.12
C SER A 46 -4.85 10.69 -4.63
N ASP A 47 -3.79 10.61 -5.44
CA ASP A 47 -3.86 10.59 -6.91
C ASP A 47 -4.02 9.18 -7.49
N ARG A 48 -4.32 8.18 -6.65
CA ARG A 48 -4.51 6.76 -6.98
C ARG A 48 -3.28 6.01 -7.46
N ARG A 49 -2.10 6.64 -7.49
CA ARG A 49 -0.86 5.88 -7.69
C ARG A 49 -0.56 5.03 -6.45
N PRO A 50 -0.07 3.79 -6.60
CA PRO A 50 0.41 3.02 -5.46
C PRO A 50 1.41 3.81 -4.62
N ARG A 51 1.39 3.60 -3.30
CA ARG A 51 2.46 4.12 -2.45
C ARG A 51 3.73 3.35 -2.79
N ILE A 52 4.81 4.09 -3.05
CA ILE A 52 6.11 3.51 -3.35
C ILE A 52 7.20 4.13 -2.48
N LEU A 53 8.30 3.39 -2.35
CA LEU A 53 9.59 3.93 -1.95
C LEU A 53 10.65 3.43 -2.94
N PHE A 54 11.38 4.35 -3.57
CA PHE A 54 12.42 4.00 -4.53
C PHE A 54 13.79 3.87 -3.84
N GLU A 55 14.42 2.72 -4.00
CA GLU A 55 15.67 2.35 -3.36
C GLU A 55 16.86 2.46 -4.32
N ARG A 56 17.54 3.62 -4.31
CA ARG A 56 18.71 3.87 -5.20
C ARG A 56 19.85 2.84 -5.09
N HIS A 57 19.94 2.17 -3.94
CA HIS A 57 20.94 1.13 -3.70
C HIS A 57 20.57 -0.21 -4.29
N ILE A 58 19.28 -0.47 -4.46
CA ILE A 58 18.79 -1.59 -5.26
C ILE A 58 18.98 -1.24 -6.74
N PHE A 59 18.68 -0.02 -7.18
CA PHE A 59 18.90 0.37 -8.57
C PHE A 59 20.38 0.30 -8.97
N HIS A 60 21.28 0.71 -8.07
CA HIS A 60 22.71 0.46 -8.20
C HIS A 60 23.01 -1.03 -8.43
N LYS A 61 22.47 -1.91 -7.58
CA LYS A 61 22.70 -3.35 -7.69
C LYS A 61 22.14 -3.94 -8.98
N GLU A 62 20.91 -3.58 -9.36
CA GLU A 62 20.24 -4.11 -10.56
C GLU A 62 20.87 -3.60 -11.87
N THR A 63 21.64 -2.51 -11.82
CA THR A 63 22.35 -1.93 -12.97
C THR A 63 23.86 -2.09 -12.91
N ASP A 64 24.37 -2.89 -11.96
CA ASP A 64 25.81 -3.10 -11.70
C ASP A 64 26.58 -1.77 -11.55
N GLY A 65 25.96 -0.76 -10.93
CA GLY A 65 26.53 0.56 -10.69
C GLY A 65 26.74 1.41 -11.94
N LYS A 66 26.16 1.03 -13.08
CA LYS A 66 26.28 1.73 -14.37
C LYS A 66 25.99 3.24 -14.28
N TYR A 67 25.08 3.64 -13.40
CA TYR A 67 24.59 5.02 -13.30
C TYR A 67 25.10 5.80 -12.08
N ASP A 68 26.04 5.27 -11.30
CA ASP A 68 26.49 5.89 -10.04
C ASP A 68 27.11 7.27 -10.20
N THR A 69 27.87 7.49 -11.28
CA THR A 69 28.59 8.75 -11.53
C THR A 69 27.64 9.84 -12.06
N ASP A 70 26.82 9.50 -13.04
CA ASP A 70 25.98 10.46 -13.75
C ASP A 70 24.66 10.74 -13.01
N TYR A 71 24.18 9.77 -12.21
CA TYR A 71 22.88 9.83 -11.52
C TYR A 71 22.97 9.37 -10.04
N PRO A 72 23.81 9.99 -9.19
CA PRO A 72 24.06 9.55 -7.81
C PRO A 72 22.83 9.59 -6.88
N ASP A 73 21.78 10.33 -7.26
CA ASP A 73 20.50 10.37 -6.53
C ASP A 73 19.59 9.18 -6.85
N LEU A 74 19.80 8.54 -8.02
CA LEU A 74 19.04 7.40 -8.51
C LEU A 74 19.82 6.09 -8.37
N SER A 75 21.15 6.12 -8.46
CA SER A 75 22.04 4.98 -8.32
C SER A 75 23.13 5.29 -7.31
N ASN A 76 23.17 4.56 -6.19
CA ASN A 76 24.22 4.71 -5.19
C ASN A 76 24.33 3.45 -4.33
N PRO A 77 25.52 2.91 -4.03
CA PRO A 77 25.65 1.73 -3.17
C PRO A 77 25.11 1.93 -1.75
N ARG A 78 24.88 3.19 -1.32
CA ARG A 78 24.28 3.52 -0.03
C ARG A 78 22.79 3.87 -0.17
N PRO A 79 21.92 3.40 0.76
CA PRO A 79 20.51 3.79 0.77
C PRO A 79 20.33 5.31 0.98
N GLY A 80 19.12 5.80 0.73
CA GLY A 80 18.75 7.21 0.93
C GLY A 80 18.33 7.94 -0.35
N GLY A 81 18.34 9.28 -0.27
CA GLY A 81 17.83 10.15 -1.33
C GLY A 81 16.29 10.22 -1.39
N TYR A 82 15.61 9.76 -0.32
CA TYR A 82 14.16 9.72 -0.24
C TYR A 82 13.53 11.12 -0.25
N LEU A 83 12.57 11.33 -1.14
CA LEU A 83 11.68 12.49 -1.21
C LEU A 83 10.34 12.24 -0.49
N LEU A 84 9.96 10.97 -0.37
CA LEU A 84 8.74 10.45 0.27
C LEU A 84 7.43 10.85 -0.43
N GLY A 85 6.42 10.00 -0.30
CA GLY A 85 5.08 10.22 -0.86
C GLY A 85 5.09 10.29 -2.39
N ALA A 86 4.25 11.17 -2.95
CA ALA A 86 4.08 11.33 -4.40
C ALA A 86 5.37 11.67 -5.17
N ARG A 87 6.38 12.24 -4.49
CA ARG A 87 7.64 12.65 -5.11
C ARG A 87 8.61 11.49 -5.34
N GLU A 88 8.38 10.32 -4.74
CA GLU A 88 9.16 9.12 -5.09
C GLU A 88 8.96 8.72 -6.57
N TYR A 89 7.81 9.04 -7.16
CA TYR A 89 7.59 8.84 -8.59
C TYR A 89 8.47 9.71 -9.47
N ASP A 90 8.93 10.88 -9.02
CA ASP A 90 9.89 11.70 -9.77
C ASP A 90 11.20 10.92 -9.97
N ARG A 91 11.66 10.22 -8.92
CA ARG A 91 12.86 9.38 -8.94
C ARG A 91 12.64 8.11 -9.76
N LEU A 92 11.52 7.44 -9.55
CA LEU A 92 11.18 6.22 -10.31
C LEU A 92 11.08 6.51 -11.81
N ASN A 93 10.37 7.57 -12.21
CA ASN A 93 10.23 7.95 -13.61
C ASN A 93 11.58 8.31 -14.24
N ALA A 94 12.44 9.03 -13.52
CA ALA A 94 13.79 9.31 -13.99
C ALA A 94 14.62 8.03 -14.16
N ALA A 95 14.52 7.07 -13.24
CA ALA A 95 15.21 5.78 -13.34
C ALA A 95 14.67 4.92 -14.48
N ILE A 96 13.36 4.94 -14.76
CA ILE A 96 12.73 4.22 -15.87
C ILE A 96 13.29 4.63 -17.22
N LEU A 97 13.61 5.92 -17.39
CA LEU A 97 14.25 6.43 -18.61
C LEU A 97 15.67 5.88 -18.83
N LEU A 98 16.33 5.41 -17.76
CA LEU A 98 17.67 4.83 -17.81
C LEU A 98 17.61 3.31 -17.97
N ASP A 99 16.78 2.65 -17.18
CA ASP A 99 16.53 1.21 -17.23
C ASP A 99 15.18 0.89 -16.56
N GLN A 100 14.16 0.61 -17.38
CA GLN A 100 12.79 0.39 -16.90
C GLN A 100 12.72 -0.78 -15.92
N THR A 101 13.24 -1.95 -16.30
CA THR A 101 13.09 -3.16 -15.49
C THR A 101 13.84 -3.00 -14.17
N ALA A 102 15.09 -2.53 -14.18
CA ALA A 102 15.85 -2.29 -12.96
C ALA A 102 15.14 -1.26 -12.06
N ALA A 103 14.54 -0.21 -12.63
CA ALA A 103 13.83 0.80 -11.87
C ALA A 103 12.60 0.22 -11.13
N LEU A 104 11.79 -0.58 -11.82
CA LEU A 104 10.61 -1.22 -11.21
C LEU A 104 11.00 -2.24 -10.13
N LEU A 105 12.07 -3.01 -10.35
CA LEU A 105 12.62 -3.95 -9.35
C LEU A 105 13.10 -3.23 -8.09
N SER A 106 13.52 -1.97 -8.23
CA SER A 106 14.14 -1.15 -7.19
C SER A 106 13.16 -0.32 -6.35
N ALA A 107 11.86 -0.52 -6.54
CA ALA A 107 10.83 0.12 -5.71
C ALA A 107 10.07 -0.91 -4.87
N SER A 108 9.63 -0.50 -3.68
CA SER A 108 8.55 -1.18 -2.95
C SER A 108 7.20 -0.66 -3.40
N TRP A 109 6.17 -1.52 -3.36
CA TRP A 109 4.87 -1.22 -3.96
C TRP A 109 3.70 -1.50 -3.00
N GLY A 110 2.77 -0.54 -2.96
CA GLY A 110 1.42 -0.72 -2.43
C GLY A 110 1.33 -1.00 -0.92
N LEU A 111 0.18 -1.53 -0.51
CA LEU A 111 -0.24 -1.80 0.87
C LEU A 111 0.84 -2.47 1.74
N GLY A 112 1.50 -3.49 1.19
CA GLY A 112 2.51 -4.27 1.89
C GLY A 112 3.94 -3.80 1.69
N GLN A 113 4.19 -2.81 0.83
CA GLN A 113 5.54 -2.37 0.46
C GLN A 113 6.44 -3.54 0.00
N VAL A 114 5.89 -4.48 -0.78
CA VAL A 114 6.67 -5.59 -1.36
C VAL A 114 7.63 -5.03 -2.40
N MET A 115 8.92 -5.39 -2.30
CA MET A 115 9.94 -4.98 -3.27
C MET A 115 9.71 -5.61 -4.64
N GLY A 116 9.91 -4.83 -5.70
CA GLY A 116 9.72 -5.29 -7.08
C GLY A 116 10.60 -6.48 -7.47
N PHE A 117 11.82 -6.58 -6.93
CA PHE A 117 12.69 -7.76 -7.13
C PHE A 117 12.12 -9.06 -6.55
N ASN A 118 11.09 -8.99 -5.69
CA ASN A 118 10.37 -10.15 -5.17
C ASN A 118 9.15 -10.52 -6.02
N ALA A 119 8.91 -9.91 -7.19
CA ALA A 119 7.70 -10.11 -7.97
C ALA A 119 7.33 -11.58 -8.20
N THR A 120 8.29 -12.42 -8.58
CA THR A 120 8.04 -13.86 -8.83
C THR A 120 7.74 -14.65 -7.57
N VAL A 121 8.44 -14.34 -6.48
CA VAL A 121 8.20 -14.91 -5.15
C VAL A 121 6.85 -14.47 -4.59
N ALA A 122 6.42 -13.25 -4.90
CA ALA A 122 5.12 -12.70 -4.56
C ALA A 122 3.98 -13.22 -5.46
N GLY A 123 4.24 -14.17 -6.36
CA GLY A 123 3.22 -14.83 -7.19
C GLY A 123 2.94 -14.17 -8.53
N PHE A 124 3.65 -13.11 -8.91
CA PHE A 124 3.50 -12.46 -10.21
C PHE A 124 4.42 -13.06 -11.27
N ALA A 125 4.05 -12.96 -12.55
CA ALA A 125 4.87 -13.47 -13.64
C ALA A 125 6.24 -12.73 -13.74
N ASN A 126 6.22 -11.42 -13.49
CA ASN A 126 7.38 -10.54 -13.49
C ASN A 126 7.00 -9.19 -12.84
N VAL A 127 7.97 -8.28 -12.74
CA VAL A 127 7.76 -6.97 -12.12
C VAL A 127 6.77 -6.07 -12.88
N ASP A 128 6.74 -6.12 -14.21
CA ASP A 128 5.77 -5.34 -14.99
C ASP A 128 4.32 -5.76 -14.67
N THR A 129 4.09 -7.08 -14.54
CA THR A 129 2.77 -7.63 -14.15
C THR A 129 2.42 -7.26 -12.71
N MET A 130 3.37 -7.39 -11.78
CA MET A 130 3.20 -6.95 -10.39
C MET A 130 2.76 -5.49 -10.31
N VAL A 131 3.47 -4.61 -11.03
CA VAL A 131 3.18 -3.18 -11.03
C VAL A 131 1.82 -2.89 -11.64
N GLN A 132 1.50 -3.50 -12.79
CA GLN A 132 0.19 -3.32 -13.44
C GLN A 132 -0.96 -3.72 -12.52
N ASP A 133 -0.88 -4.92 -11.92
CA ASP A 133 -1.95 -5.45 -11.07
C ASP A 133 -2.09 -4.62 -9.77
N MET A 134 -0.97 -4.21 -9.16
CA MET A 134 -0.97 -3.37 -7.97
C MET A 134 -1.45 -1.93 -8.25
N VAL A 135 -1.21 -1.40 -9.44
CA VAL A 135 -1.79 -0.13 -9.90
C VAL A 135 -3.31 -0.23 -10.03
N ASP A 136 -3.83 -1.39 -10.42
CA ASP A 136 -5.27 -1.59 -10.61
C ASP A 136 -6.04 -1.91 -9.33
N SER A 137 -5.47 -2.69 -8.40
CA SER A 137 -6.18 -3.12 -7.19
C SER A 137 -5.31 -3.29 -5.94
N GLU A 138 -5.83 -2.83 -4.79
CA GLU A 138 -5.34 -3.18 -3.47
C GLU A 138 -5.48 -4.68 -3.15
N ASN A 139 -6.43 -5.40 -3.76
CA ASN A 139 -6.51 -6.86 -3.61
C ASN A 139 -5.27 -7.54 -4.18
N ALA A 140 -4.75 -7.06 -5.32
CA ALA A 140 -3.49 -7.55 -5.89
C ALA A 140 -2.29 -7.18 -5.00
N GLN A 141 -2.29 -5.98 -4.42
CA GLN A 141 -1.27 -5.59 -3.43
C GLN A 141 -1.28 -6.50 -2.20
N LEU A 142 -2.48 -6.85 -1.72
CA LEU A 142 -2.69 -7.67 -0.55
C LEU A 142 -2.32 -9.14 -0.81
N SER A 143 -2.78 -9.71 -1.92
CA SER A 143 -2.45 -11.09 -2.34
C SER A 143 -0.95 -11.24 -2.62
N GLY A 144 -0.32 -10.25 -3.27
CA GLY A 144 1.13 -10.23 -3.47
C GLY A 144 1.92 -10.20 -2.16
N MET A 145 1.49 -9.40 -1.19
CA MET A 145 2.08 -9.39 0.15
C MET A 145 1.91 -10.73 0.87
N ALA A 146 0.70 -11.28 0.88
CA ALA A 146 0.40 -12.54 1.54
C ALA A 146 1.23 -13.69 0.96
N THR A 147 1.30 -13.79 -0.38
CA THR A 147 2.08 -14.79 -1.10
C THR A 147 3.59 -14.65 -0.83
N PHE A 148 4.11 -13.42 -0.79
CA PHE A 148 5.50 -13.19 -0.42
C PHE A 148 5.81 -13.64 1.02
N ILE A 149 4.95 -13.32 1.98
CA ILE A 149 5.12 -13.72 3.39
C ILE A 149 5.09 -15.24 3.53
N ASP A 150 4.17 -15.91 2.85
CA ASP A 150 4.04 -17.38 2.87
C ASP A 150 5.24 -18.06 2.20
N SER A 151 5.57 -17.67 0.97
CA SER A 151 6.67 -18.26 0.18
C SER A 151 8.07 -18.05 0.77
N GLN A 152 8.22 -17.12 1.71
CA GLN A 152 9.47 -16.89 2.45
C GLN A 152 9.47 -17.54 3.83
N ASP A 153 8.48 -18.39 4.14
CA ASP A 153 8.29 -19.06 5.44
C ASP A 153 8.17 -18.08 6.63
N ILE A 154 7.70 -16.85 6.37
CA ILE A 154 7.55 -15.79 7.38
C ILE A 154 6.21 -15.88 8.10
N ALA A 155 5.17 -16.43 7.43
CA ALA A 155 3.80 -16.52 7.92
C ALA A 155 3.69 -17.18 9.32
N GLU A 156 4.52 -18.18 9.61
CA GLU A 156 4.55 -18.82 10.94
C GLU A 156 4.88 -17.83 12.07
N SER A 157 5.80 -16.90 11.86
CA SER A 157 6.12 -15.89 12.87
C SER A 157 4.97 -14.92 13.09
N LEU A 158 4.16 -14.66 12.05
CA LEU A 158 2.94 -13.87 12.18
C LEU A 158 1.87 -14.63 12.97
N ARG A 159 1.60 -15.89 12.62
CA ARG A 159 0.64 -16.78 13.31
C ARG A 159 0.98 -17.02 14.78
N ALA A 160 2.27 -17.13 15.09
CA ALA A 160 2.76 -17.32 16.46
C ALA A 160 3.01 -16.01 17.23
N HIS A 161 2.64 -14.85 16.65
CA HIS A 161 2.86 -13.52 17.22
C HIS A 161 4.31 -13.25 17.65
N ARG A 162 5.28 -13.83 16.93
CA ARG A 162 6.72 -13.60 17.13
C ARG A 162 7.13 -12.34 16.39
N TRP A 163 6.68 -11.18 16.88
CA TRP A 163 6.79 -9.89 16.20
C TRP A 163 8.22 -9.48 15.83
N SER A 164 9.20 -9.78 16.70
CA SER A 164 10.60 -9.52 16.40
C SER A 164 11.14 -10.39 15.26
N ASP A 165 10.72 -11.66 15.18
CA ASP A 165 11.13 -12.58 14.11
C ASP A 165 10.48 -12.15 12.79
N PHE A 166 9.18 -11.83 12.82
CA PHE A 166 8.46 -11.30 11.66
C PHE A 166 9.09 -10.00 11.15
N ALA A 167 9.27 -8.99 12.02
CA ALA A 167 9.80 -7.69 11.65
C ALA A 167 11.23 -7.79 11.08
N LYS A 168 12.06 -8.67 11.64
CA LYS A 168 13.41 -8.93 11.13
C LYS A 168 13.39 -9.54 9.73
N ALA A 169 12.50 -10.51 9.50
CA ALA A 169 12.39 -11.19 8.21
C ALA A 169 11.79 -10.27 7.14
N TYR A 170 10.78 -9.47 7.50
CA TYR A 170 10.04 -8.64 6.57
C TYR A 170 10.71 -7.27 6.29
N ASN A 171 11.18 -6.58 7.34
CA ASN A 171 11.76 -5.23 7.24
C ASN A 171 13.31 -5.22 7.31
N GLY A 172 13.94 -6.38 7.52
CA GLY A 172 15.40 -6.54 7.55
C GLY A 172 16.06 -6.33 8.92
N GLN A 173 17.40 -6.45 8.96
CA GLN A 173 18.19 -6.48 10.21
C GLN A 173 18.04 -5.22 11.07
N ASP A 174 17.77 -4.09 10.44
CA ASP A 174 17.65 -2.79 11.09
C ASP A 174 16.24 -2.47 11.61
N TYR A 175 15.33 -3.44 11.63
CA TYR A 175 13.92 -3.25 11.99
C TYR A 175 13.72 -2.55 13.35
N LYS A 176 14.63 -2.76 14.31
CA LYS A 176 14.55 -2.11 15.64
C LYS A 176 14.71 -0.59 15.59
N LYS A 177 15.41 -0.03 14.60
CA LYS A 177 15.60 1.43 14.47
C LYS A 177 14.25 2.15 14.33
N ASN A 178 13.29 1.50 13.68
CA ASN A 178 11.93 2.03 13.46
C ASN A 178 10.88 1.33 14.35
N GLN A 179 11.32 0.55 15.34
CA GLN A 179 10.47 -0.13 16.32
C GLN A 179 9.37 -1.00 15.68
N TYR A 180 9.68 -1.64 14.54
CA TYR A 180 8.68 -2.40 13.78
C TYR A 180 7.99 -3.47 14.64
N ASP A 181 8.75 -4.22 15.43
CA ASP A 181 8.21 -5.25 16.33
C ASP A 181 7.24 -4.69 17.38
N THR A 182 7.62 -3.60 18.03
CA THR A 182 6.81 -2.95 19.06
C THR A 182 5.53 -2.37 18.47
N ARG A 183 5.61 -1.79 17.26
CA ARG A 183 4.44 -1.25 16.55
C ARG A 183 3.50 -2.36 16.09
N LEU A 184 4.02 -3.46 15.54
CA LEU A 184 3.23 -4.64 15.15
C LEU A 184 2.45 -5.20 16.34
N ALA A 185 3.14 -5.44 17.47
CA ALA A 185 2.51 -5.91 18.69
C ALA A 185 1.42 -4.95 19.18
N GLY A 186 1.70 -3.64 19.17
CA GLY A 186 0.75 -2.61 19.60
C GLY A 186 -0.52 -2.56 18.74
N TYR A 187 -0.38 -2.57 17.41
CA TYR A 187 -1.54 -2.60 16.51
C TYR A 187 -2.30 -3.91 16.60
N TYR A 188 -1.61 -5.05 16.70
CA TYR A 188 -2.27 -6.34 16.89
C TYR A 188 -3.15 -6.32 18.15
N GLU A 189 -2.62 -5.87 19.29
CA GLU A 189 -3.42 -5.78 20.52
C GLU A 189 -4.62 -4.83 20.36
N GLN A 190 -4.44 -3.70 19.67
CA GLN A 190 -5.53 -2.78 19.37
C GLN A 190 -6.65 -3.45 18.55
N PHE A 191 -6.31 -4.19 17.49
CA PHE A 191 -7.29 -4.86 16.64
C PHE A 191 -7.88 -6.13 17.25
N ARG A 192 -7.14 -6.79 18.14
CA ARG A 192 -7.61 -7.98 18.86
C ARG A 192 -8.73 -7.65 19.85
N VAL A 193 -8.67 -6.50 20.51
CA VAL A 193 -9.68 -6.09 21.53
C VAL A 193 -10.61 -4.98 21.07
N GLY A 194 -10.23 -4.24 20.04
CA GLY A 194 -10.96 -3.11 19.50
C GLY A 194 -11.71 -3.43 18.21
N PRO A 195 -12.33 -2.42 17.59
CA PRO A 195 -12.97 -2.58 16.30
C PRO A 195 -11.93 -2.81 15.20
N LEU A 196 -12.26 -3.73 14.29
CA LEU A 196 -11.55 -3.87 13.02
C LEU A 196 -11.99 -2.77 12.05
N PRO A 197 -11.15 -2.39 11.07
CA PRO A 197 -11.53 -1.46 10.02
C PRO A 197 -12.75 -1.94 9.25
N ASP A 198 -13.76 -1.07 9.10
CA ASP A 198 -14.89 -1.32 8.21
C ASP A 198 -14.48 -1.01 6.75
N LEU A 199 -14.59 -2.01 5.87
CA LEU A 199 -14.15 -1.90 4.47
C LEU A 199 -14.95 -0.85 3.69
N THR A 200 -16.25 -0.70 3.95
CA THR A 200 -17.10 0.31 3.30
C THR A 200 -16.70 1.71 3.73
N VAL A 201 -16.49 1.94 5.03
CA VAL A 201 -16.01 3.22 5.55
C VAL A 201 -14.63 3.53 4.98
N ARG A 202 -13.73 2.55 4.93
CA ARG A 202 -12.39 2.71 4.39
C ARG A 202 -12.43 3.11 2.90
N ALA A 203 -13.26 2.46 2.11
CA ALA A 203 -13.46 2.82 0.71
C ALA A 203 -13.96 4.26 0.56
N ILE A 204 -14.98 4.65 1.34
CA ILE A 204 -15.51 6.01 1.34
C ILE A 204 -14.42 7.03 1.71
N GLN A 205 -13.65 6.77 2.76
CA GLN A 205 -12.55 7.64 3.18
C GLN A 205 -11.54 7.87 2.05
N PHE A 206 -11.11 6.80 1.38
CA PHE A 206 -10.16 6.88 0.27
C PHE A 206 -10.72 7.66 -0.92
N TYR A 207 -11.91 7.33 -1.40
CA TYR A 207 -12.46 8.00 -2.58
C TYR A 207 -12.84 9.47 -2.31
N LEU A 208 -13.24 9.80 -1.07
CA LEU A 208 -13.39 11.20 -0.66
C LEU A 208 -12.05 11.97 -0.75
N ILE A 209 -10.94 11.36 -0.33
CA ILE A 209 -9.59 11.96 -0.46
C ILE A 209 -9.22 12.17 -1.93
N CYS A 210 -9.50 11.20 -2.80
CA CYS A 210 -9.28 11.34 -4.25
C CYS A 210 -10.05 12.53 -4.85
N LEU A 211 -11.27 12.78 -4.36
CA LEU A 211 -12.10 13.91 -4.78
C LEU A 211 -11.75 15.24 -4.08
N GLY A 212 -10.71 15.26 -3.25
CA GLY A 212 -10.22 16.46 -2.55
C GLY A 212 -10.93 16.80 -1.23
N TYR A 213 -11.76 15.90 -0.70
CA TYR A 213 -12.35 16.07 0.63
C TYR A 213 -11.41 15.58 1.73
N SER A 214 -11.40 16.28 2.86
CA SER A 214 -10.59 15.90 4.03
C SER A 214 -11.34 14.93 4.93
N SER A 215 -11.29 13.63 4.62
CA SER A 215 -11.97 12.56 5.40
C SER A 215 -11.15 12.05 6.60
N GLY A 216 -9.89 12.47 6.73
CA GLY A 216 -8.95 11.98 7.75
C GLY A 216 -8.02 10.90 7.20
N LYS A 217 -7.67 9.91 8.04
CA LYS A 217 -6.93 8.72 7.61
C LYS A 217 -7.89 7.70 7.00
N VAL A 218 -7.35 6.84 6.14
CA VAL A 218 -8.07 5.68 5.57
C VAL A 218 -7.93 4.52 6.56
N ASP A 219 -8.64 4.63 7.69
CA ASP A 219 -8.56 3.70 8.83
C ASP A 219 -9.81 2.83 9.02
N GLY A 220 -10.84 3.03 8.21
CA GLY A 220 -12.10 2.28 8.29
C GLY A 220 -12.96 2.63 9.50
N ILE A 221 -12.68 3.75 10.19
CA ILE A 221 -13.45 4.19 11.37
C ILE A 221 -14.28 5.44 11.02
N LEU A 222 -15.60 5.37 11.20
CA LEU A 222 -16.50 6.49 10.93
C LEU A 222 -16.41 7.57 12.03
N GLY A 223 -15.34 8.35 11.98
CA GLY A 223 -15.08 9.47 12.87
C GLY A 223 -15.73 10.78 12.42
N ARG A 224 -15.54 11.84 13.21
CA ARG A 224 -16.07 13.19 12.92
C ARG A 224 -15.62 13.73 11.56
N LEU A 225 -14.34 13.57 11.22
CA LEU A 225 -13.79 14.07 9.95
C LEU A 225 -14.42 13.33 8.75
N THR A 226 -14.53 12.01 8.82
CA THR A 226 -15.17 11.21 7.78
C THR A 226 -16.64 11.58 7.61
N ARG A 227 -17.39 11.72 8.71
CA ARG A 227 -18.80 12.17 8.67
C ARG A 227 -18.94 13.53 8.01
N SER A 228 -18.15 14.52 8.42
CA SER A 228 -18.19 15.87 7.81
C SER A 228 -17.79 15.86 6.33
N ALA A 229 -16.87 14.99 5.91
CA ALA A 229 -16.52 14.84 4.50
C ALA A 229 -17.65 14.21 3.67
N ILE A 230 -18.36 13.22 4.23
CA ILE A 230 -19.57 12.65 3.62
C ILE A 230 -20.64 13.74 3.46
N GLU A 231 -20.94 14.48 4.52
CA GLU A 231 -21.96 15.55 4.48
C GLU A 231 -21.63 16.63 3.43
N ALA A 232 -20.35 17.00 3.31
CA ALA A 232 -19.87 17.95 2.31
C ALA A 232 -20.04 17.42 0.87
N TYR A 233 -19.73 16.14 0.66
CA TYR A 233 -19.91 15.48 -0.62
C TYR A 233 -21.40 15.37 -1.00
N GLU A 234 -22.25 14.90 -0.08
CA GLU A 234 -23.70 14.81 -0.26
C GLU A 234 -24.30 16.17 -0.63
N THR A 235 -23.92 17.22 0.11
CA THR A 235 -24.34 18.60 -0.16
C THR A 235 -23.93 19.04 -1.57
N ARG A 236 -22.67 18.81 -1.97
CA ARG A 236 -22.17 19.20 -3.30
C ARG A 236 -22.86 18.44 -4.44
N LYS A 237 -23.35 17.22 -4.18
CA LYS A 237 -24.07 16.39 -5.14
C LYS A 237 -25.60 16.55 -5.08
N ASN A 238 -26.11 17.45 -4.22
CA ASN A 238 -27.54 17.63 -3.95
C ASN A 238 -28.25 16.33 -3.52
N LEU A 239 -27.56 15.51 -2.74
CA LEU A 239 -28.10 14.30 -2.11
C LEU A 239 -28.67 14.64 -0.72
N PRO A 240 -29.52 13.77 -0.13
CA PRO A 240 -29.87 13.86 1.29
C PRO A 240 -28.59 13.86 2.14
N VAL A 241 -28.45 14.83 3.04
CA VAL A 241 -27.28 14.95 3.91
C VAL A 241 -27.49 14.05 5.13
N THR A 242 -26.80 12.92 5.16
CA THR A 242 -26.88 11.91 6.23
C THR A 242 -25.60 11.87 7.07
N GLY A 243 -24.45 12.10 6.43
CA GLY A 243 -23.15 11.85 7.06
C GLY A 243 -22.90 10.38 7.39
N GLU A 244 -23.67 9.45 6.83
CA GLU A 244 -23.58 8.02 7.11
C GLU A 244 -22.84 7.27 6.01
N ALA A 245 -22.08 6.25 6.39
CA ALA A 245 -21.46 5.35 5.44
C ALA A 245 -22.47 4.32 4.94
N SER A 246 -22.50 4.09 3.62
CA SER A 246 -23.32 3.06 2.99
C SER A 246 -22.66 2.53 1.73
N GLU A 247 -23.00 1.30 1.32
CA GLU A 247 -22.52 0.71 0.06
C GLU A 247 -22.92 1.57 -1.14
N THR A 248 -24.13 2.14 -1.14
CA THR A 248 -24.60 3.03 -2.20
C THR A 248 -23.73 4.28 -2.32
N LEU A 249 -23.36 4.90 -1.19
CA LEU A 249 -22.45 6.04 -1.18
C LEU A 249 -21.06 5.65 -1.69
N ALA A 250 -20.52 4.49 -1.27
CA ALA A 250 -19.24 3.99 -1.73
C ALA A 250 -19.22 3.79 -3.26
N GLN A 251 -20.26 3.16 -3.82
CA GLN A 251 -20.40 2.96 -5.27
C GLN A 251 -20.49 4.29 -6.02
N GLN A 252 -21.23 5.26 -5.50
CA GLN A 252 -21.35 6.58 -6.10
C GLN A 252 -20.01 7.34 -6.12
N LEU A 253 -19.24 7.27 -5.03
CA LEU A 253 -17.90 7.86 -4.94
C LEU A 253 -16.92 7.21 -5.93
N ILE A 254 -16.94 5.87 -6.04
CA ILE A 254 -16.13 5.13 -7.03
C ILE A 254 -16.44 5.64 -8.44
N GLN A 255 -17.73 5.73 -8.80
CA GLN A 255 -18.13 6.19 -10.13
C GLN A 255 -17.68 7.62 -10.41
N ASP A 256 -17.72 8.51 -9.43
CA ASP A 256 -17.26 9.89 -9.60
C ASP A 256 -15.74 9.96 -9.81
N VAL A 257 -14.97 9.23 -9.00
CA VAL A 257 -13.51 9.17 -9.13
C VAL A 257 -13.07 8.60 -10.48
N LEU A 258 -13.78 7.59 -10.98
CA LEU A 258 -13.46 6.96 -12.27
C LEU A 258 -13.95 7.76 -13.48
N LYS A 259 -14.90 8.71 -13.31
CA LYS A 259 -15.32 9.63 -14.38
C LYS A 259 -14.38 10.81 -14.56
N ASP A 260 -13.70 11.22 -13.49
CA ASP A 260 -12.70 12.29 -13.50
C ASP A 260 -11.28 11.78 -13.91
N ALA A 261 -11.16 10.51 -14.31
CA ALA A 261 -9.93 9.80 -14.66
C ALA A 261 -9.50 9.92 -16.13
#